data_AF-M1ZR79-F1
#
_entry.id   AF-M1ZR79-F1
#
_cell.length_a   1.000
_cell.length_b   1.000
_cell.length_c   1.000
_cell.angle_alpha   90.00
_cell.angle_beta   90.00
_cell.angle_gamma   90.00
#
_symmetry.space_group_name_H-M   'P 1'
#
loop_
_entity.id
_entity.type
_entity.pdbx_description
1 polymer ?
#
loop_
_entity_poly.entity_id
_entity_poly.type
_entity_poly.pdbx_seq_one_letter_code
_entity_poly.pdbx_strand_id
1 'polypeptide(L)'
;FPEDWKPIALAHSKSLDIYRNEKEVNWAYLSPAALISSGVRTGEYSVGDEYLVVDEKGESKISFEDFAVAMIDEIENPKHIRSRFTVAYK
;
A
#
# COMPACT_ATOMS: atom_id res chain seq x y z
N PHE A 1 5.15 -16.51 0.69
CA PHE A 1 5.07 -15.70 1.92
C PHE A 1 5.69 -16.47 3.07
N PRO A 2 6.47 -15.82 3.94
CA PRO A 2 6.86 -16.39 5.23
C PRO A 2 5.62 -16.85 6.02
N GLU A 3 5.70 -17.98 6.72
CA GLU A 3 4.54 -18.54 7.42
C GLU A 3 3.99 -17.60 8.50
N ASP A 4 4.85 -16.85 9.21
CA ASP A 4 4.43 -15.89 10.23
C ASP A 4 3.63 -14.70 9.66
N TRP A 5 3.85 -14.35 8.38
CA TRP A 5 3.16 -13.21 7.74
C TRP A 5 1.93 -13.64 6.95
N LYS A 6 1.79 -14.93 6.67
CA LYS A 6 0.69 -15.47 5.86
C LYS A 6 -0.69 -15.21 6.47
N PRO A 7 -0.92 -15.34 7.80
CA PRO A 7 -2.23 -15.05 8.39
C PRO A 7 -2.67 -13.59 8.15
N ILE A 8 -1.77 -12.63 8.38
CA ILE A 8 -2.09 -11.21 8.22
C ILE A 8 -2.27 -10.85 6.74
N ALA A 9 -1.44 -11.39 5.83
CA ALA A 9 -1.61 -11.20 4.40
C ALA A 9 -2.96 -11.72 3.88
N LEU A 10 -3.38 -12.90 4.35
CA LEU A 10 -4.69 -13.47 3.99
C LEU A 10 -5.86 -12.66 4.59
N ALA A 11 -5.71 -12.12 5.79
CA ALA A 11 -6.72 -11.24 6.38
C ALA A 11 -6.92 -9.97 5.54
N HIS A 12 -5.83 -9.31 5.14
CA HIS A 12 -5.87 -8.15 4.26
C HIS A 12 -6.42 -8.48 2.85
N SER A 13 -6.06 -9.64 2.28
CA SER A 13 -6.66 -10.09 1.02
C SER A 13 -8.18 -10.20 1.11
N LYS A 14 -8.69 -10.80 2.20
CA LYS A 14 -10.14 -10.89 2.44
C LYS A 14 -10.79 -9.52 2.66
N SER A 15 -10.13 -8.61 3.37
CA SER A 15 -10.62 -7.24 3.53
C SER A 15 -10.73 -6.50 2.20
N LEU A 16 -9.74 -6.64 1.32
CA LEU A 16 -9.80 -6.06 -0.02
C LEU A 16 -10.99 -6.61 -0.82
N ASP A 17 -11.27 -7.91 -0.73
CA ASP A 17 -12.43 -8.51 -1.42
C ASP A 17 -13.75 -7.93 -0.91
N ILE A 18 -13.86 -7.60 0.38
CA ILE A 18 -15.04 -6.88 0.92
C ILE A 18 -15.17 -5.51 0.26
N TYR A 19 -14.10 -4.72 0.23
CA TYR A 19 -14.12 -3.38 -0.38
C TYR A 19 -14.41 -3.43 -1.88
N ARG A 20 -13.89 -4.42 -2.61
CA ARG A 20 -14.20 -4.61 -4.05
C ARG A 20 -15.68 -4.85 -4.33
N ASN A 21 -16.44 -5.37 -3.36
CA ASN A 21 -17.88 -5.58 -3.47
C ASN A 21 -18.72 -4.41 -2.92
N GLU A 22 -18.09 -3.42 -2.27
CA GLU A 22 -18.74 -2.22 -1.73
C GLU A 22 -19.12 -1.25 -2.87
N LYS A 23 -20.33 -0.67 -2.80
CA LYS A 23 -20.92 0.14 -3.89
C LYS A 23 -21.29 1.55 -3.48
N GLU A 24 -21.45 1.80 -2.19
CA GLU A 24 -21.95 3.06 -1.64
C GLU A 24 -20.81 3.93 -1.10
N VAL A 25 -19.75 3.32 -0.59
CA VAL A 25 -18.61 4.04 0.02
C VAL A 25 -17.51 4.32 -1.02
N ASN A 26 -16.94 5.53 -0.96
CA ASN A 26 -15.70 5.87 -1.66
C ASN A 26 -14.51 5.44 -0.81
N TRP A 27 -14.06 4.21 -1.00
CA TRP A 27 -12.91 3.64 -0.31
C TRP A 27 -11.63 3.79 -1.15
N ALA A 28 -10.47 3.80 -0.49
CA ALA A 28 -9.17 3.58 -1.12
C ALA A 28 -8.43 2.51 -0.31
N TYR A 29 -7.77 1.57 -0.97
CA TYR A 29 -7.01 0.52 -0.31
C TYR A 29 -5.51 0.73 -0.55
N LEU A 30 -4.82 1.26 0.46
CA LEU A 30 -3.38 1.48 0.40
C LEU A 30 -2.63 0.24 0.92
N SER A 31 -2.09 -0.56 0.00
CA SER A 31 -1.21 -1.68 0.34
C SER A 31 0.22 -1.18 0.59
N PRO A 32 0.87 -1.54 1.71
CA PRO A 32 2.28 -1.24 1.89
C PRO A 32 3.14 -2.05 0.91
N ALA A 33 4.40 -1.63 0.77
CA ALA A 33 5.46 -2.44 0.18
C ALA A 33 5.60 -3.79 0.90
N ALA A 34 6.31 -4.75 0.29
CA ALA A 34 6.49 -6.09 0.89
C ALA A 34 7.18 -6.03 2.27
N LEU A 35 8.05 -5.05 2.48
CA LEU A 35 8.63 -4.71 3.77
C LEU A 35 8.28 -3.28 4.13
N ILE A 36 7.68 -3.10 5.30
CA ILE A 36 7.43 -1.79 5.91
C ILE A 36 8.03 -1.78 7.31
N SER A 37 8.81 -0.76 7.61
CA SER A 37 9.49 -0.58 8.90
C SER A 37 9.72 0.89 9.21
N SER A 38 10.19 1.22 10.41
CA SER A 38 10.60 2.59 10.71
C SER A 38 11.79 3.02 9.84
N GLY A 39 11.80 4.28 9.43
CA GLY A 39 12.85 4.84 8.59
C GLY A 39 12.86 6.37 8.62
N VAL A 40 13.03 6.98 7.45
CA VAL A 40 13.07 8.43 7.28
C VAL A 40 11.89 8.85 6.43
N ARG A 41 11.31 10.01 6.75
CA ARG A 41 10.36 10.71 5.88
C ARG A 41 11.13 11.40 4.75
N THR A 42 11.11 10.83 3.56
CA THR A 42 11.73 11.45 2.38
C THR A 42 10.70 12.22 1.55
N GLY A 43 9.45 11.75 1.52
CA GLY A 43 8.43 12.21 0.56
C GLY A 43 8.70 11.74 -0.87
N GLU A 44 9.68 10.87 -1.07
CA GLU A 44 10.10 10.35 -2.38
C GLU A 44 9.86 8.84 -2.44
N TYR A 45 8.81 8.45 -3.15
CA TYR A 45 8.45 7.06 -3.41
C TYR A 45 7.69 6.96 -4.74
N SER A 46 7.62 5.75 -5.28
CA SER A 46 6.77 5.47 -6.43
C SER A 46 5.42 4.96 -5.99
N VAL A 47 4.39 5.42 -6.69
CA VAL A 47 3.02 4.92 -6.58
C VAL A 47 2.79 3.87 -7.66
N GLY A 48 2.16 2.76 -7.29
CA GLY A 48 1.70 1.72 -8.21
C GLY A 48 0.26 1.33 -7.91
N ASP A 49 -0.35 0.58 -8.82
CA ASP A 49 -1.75 0.15 -8.69
C ASP A 49 -1.84 -1.27 -8.09
N GLU A 50 -2.13 -2.26 -8.95
CA GLU A 50 -2.34 -3.64 -8.55
C GLU A 50 -1.02 -4.43 -8.41
N TYR A 51 0.09 -3.96 -8.97
CA TYR A 51 1.34 -4.70 -8.98
C TYR A 51 2.31 -4.20 -7.91
N LEU A 52 3.09 -5.13 -7.37
CA LEU A 52 4.14 -4.82 -6.41
C LEU A 52 5.18 -3.90 -7.06
N VAL A 53 5.49 -2.79 -6.41
CA VAL A 53 6.60 -1.91 -6.79
C VAL A 53 7.88 -2.46 -6.15
N VAL A 54 8.91 -2.66 -6.96
CA VAL A 54 10.25 -3.13 -6.55
C VAL A 54 11.32 -2.20 -7.12
N ASP A 55 12.43 -2.11 -6.40
CA ASP A 55 13.63 -1.41 -6.85
C ASP A 55 14.45 -2.25 -7.85
N GLU A 56 15.57 -1.68 -8.33
CA GLU A 56 16.51 -2.35 -9.24
C GLU A 56 17.09 -3.67 -8.70
N LYS A 57 17.03 -3.89 -7.38
CA LYS A 57 17.49 -5.10 -6.70
C LYS A 57 16.37 -6.10 -6.45
N GLY A 58 15.14 -5.78 -6.86
CA GLY A 58 13.95 -6.59 -6.64
C GLY A 58 13.38 -6.48 -5.22
N GLU A 59 13.80 -5.47 -4.44
CA GLU A 59 13.30 -5.24 -3.09
C GLU A 59 12.09 -4.30 -3.12
N SER A 60 11.06 -4.61 -2.33
CA SER A 60 9.89 -3.75 -2.15
C SER A 60 9.88 -3.24 -0.71
N LYS A 61 10.27 -1.98 -0.54
CA LYS A 61 10.46 -1.35 0.78
C LYS A 61 9.79 0.02 0.85
N ILE A 62 9.26 0.36 2.01
CA ILE A 62 8.80 1.71 2.36
C ILE A 62 8.97 1.95 3.87
N SER A 63 9.19 3.20 4.28
CA SER A 63 9.20 3.57 5.70
C SER A 63 7.76 3.77 6.22
N PHE A 64 7.54 3.65 7.54
CA PHE A 64 6.26 4.05 8.16
C PHE A 64 5.95 5.52 7.88
N GLU A 65 6.99 6.35 7.89
CA GLU A 65 6.91 7.78 7.72
C GLU A 65 6.43 8.15 6.30
N ASP A 66 7.00 7.55 5.25
CA ASP A 66 6.58 7.80 3.87
C ASP A 66 5.24 7.12 3.53
N PHE A 67 4.96 5.96 4.12
CA PHE A 67 3.66 5.32 3.99
C PHE A 67 2.54 6.19 4.59
N ALA A 68 2.81 6.85 5.72
CA ALA A 68 1.88 7.81 6.31
C ALA A 68 1.71 9.05 5.41
N VAL A 69 2.78 9.55 4.79
CA VAL A 69 2.67 10.64 3.80
C VAL A 69 1.76 10.23 2.64
N ALA A 70 1.96 9.05 2.07
CA ALA A 70 1.13 8.55 0.98
C ALA A 70 -0.36 8.44 1.35
N MET A 71 -0.65 8.05 2.60
CA MET A 71 -2.02 8.00 3.12
C MET A 71 -2.64 9.40 3.22
N ILE A 72 -1.90 10.38 3.74
CA ILE A 72 -2.39 11.76 3.87
C ILE A 72 -2.55 12.42 2.49
N ASP A 73 -1.62 12.21 1.57
CA ASP A 73 -1.69 12.73 0.20
C ASP A 73 -2.96 12.25 -0.52
N GLU A 74 -3.32 10.97 -0.35
CA GLU A 74 -4.54 10.40 -0.94
C GLU A 74 -5.82 10.97 -0.29
N ILE A 75 -5.78 11.33 1.00
CA ILE A 75 -6.91 11.97 1.67
C ILE A 75 -7.09 13.42 1.17
N GLU A 76 -5.98 14.16 1.04
CA GLU A 76 -6.00 15.58 0.62
C GLU A 76 -6.32 15.73 -0.87
N ASN A 77 -5.79 14.84 -1.72
CA ASN A 77 -5.97 14.87 -3.16
C ASN A 77 -6.29 13.45 -3.69
N PRO A 78 -7.54 12.99 -3.54
CA PRO A 78 -7.93 11.61 -3.88
C PRO A 78 -7.67 11.28 -5.35
N LYS A 79 -6.92 10.20 -5.60
CA LYS A 79 -6.59 9.67 -6.93
C LYS A 79 -7.07 8.23 -7.13
N HIS A 80 -7.32 7.50 -6.04
CA HIS A 80 -7.59 6.06 -6.03
C HIS A 80 -8.96 5.73 -5.46
N ILE A 81 -10.00 6.39 -6.00
CA ILE A 81 -11.39 6.17 -5.57
C ILE A 81 -11.85 4.77 -5.99
N ARG A 82 -12.27 3.99 -5.00
CA ARG A 82 -12.74 2.60 -5.12
C ARG A 82 -11.71 1.68 -5.78
N SER A 83 -10.43 1.93 -5.50
CA SER A 83 -9.33 1.13 -6.02
C SER A 83 -8.25 0.85 -4.96
N ARG A 84 -7.41 -0.14 -5.27
CA ARG A 84 -6.18 -0.40 -4.53
C ARG A 84 -5.03 0.33 -5.19
N PHE A 85 -4.12 0.83 -4.37
CA PHE A 85 -2.81 1.30 -4.79
C PHE A 85 -1.73 0.88 -3.78
N THR A 86 -0.47 1.10 -4.12
CA THR A 86 0.68 0.77 -3.30
C THR A 86 1.77 1.83 -3.45
N VAL A 87 2.66 1.89 -2.46
CA VAL A 87 3.84 2.76 -2.47
C VAL A 87 5.08 1.99 -2.05
N ALA A 88 6.18 2.22 -2.77
CA ALA A 88 7.50 1.68 -2.44
C ALA A 88 8.61 2.54 -3.06
N TYR A 89 9.84 2.38 -2.57
CA TYR A 89 11.03 2.92 -3.21
C TYR A 89 11.32 2.23 -4.56
N LYS A 90 12.02 2.95 -5.44
CA LYS A 90 12.55 2.46 -6.73
C LYS A 90 14.06 2.42 -6.70
#